data_AF-A0A5P1FLZ9-F1
#
_entry.id   AF-A0A5P1FLZ9-F1
#
_cell.length_a   1.000
_cell.length_b   1.000
_cell.length_c   1.000
_cell.angle_alpha   90.00
_cell.angle_beta   90.00
_cell.angle_gamma   90.00
#
_symmetry.space_group_name_H-M   'P 1'
#
loop_
_entity.id
_entity.type
_entity.pdbx_description
1 polymer ?
#
loop_
_entity_poly.entity_id
_entity_poly.type
_entity_poly.pdbx_seq_one_letter_code
_entity_poly.pdbx_strand_id
1 'polypeptide(L)'
;MLESLDMRKDVQEIFKMTPHDKQVMMFSATLSKEIRPVCKRFMQDPMEIYVDDEAKLTLHGLVQHYIKLSELEKNRKLNDLLDALDFNQVVIFVKSVSRAAELNKLLVECNFPSICIHSGMSQEERLDD
;
A
#
# COMPACT_ATOMS: atom_id res chain seq x y z
N MET A 1 -6.70 4.50 10.78
CA MET A 1 -7.87 3.66 11.17
C MET A 1 -8.68 4.28 12.31
N LEU A 2 -8.06 4.77 13.39
CA LEU A 2 -8.75 5.53 14.46
C LEU A 2 -8.77 7.06 14.23
N GLU A 3 -8.27 7.51 13.07
CA GLU A 3 -8.22 8.92 12.68
C GLU A 3 -9.53 9.38 12.02
N SER A 4 -10.28 8.46 11.39
CA SER A 4 -11.63 8.74 10.92
C SER A 4 -12.59 8.81 12.11
N LEU A 5 -13.34 9.92 12.19
CA LEU A 5 -14.25 10.19 13.31
C LEU A 5 -15.30 9.09 13.49
N ASP A 6 -15.82 8.55 12.38
CA ASP A 6 -16.88 7.54 12.39
C ASP A 6 -16.37 6.20 12.98
N MET A 7 -15.26 5.67 12.46
CA MET A 7 -14.70 4.40 12.96
C MET A 7 -14.24 4.49 14.41
N ARG A 8 -13.70 5.64 14.83
CA ARG A 8 -13.30 5.83 16.23
C ARG A 8 -14.49 5.69 17.17
N LYS A 9 -15.65 6.20 16.76
CA LYS A 9 -16.88 6.15 17.55
C LYS A 9 -17.37 4.71 17.68
N ASP A 10 -17.40 3.97 16.58
CA ASP A 10 -17.79 2.56 16.54
C ASP A 10 -16.91 1.71 17.47
N VAL A 11 -15.58 1.87 17.38
CA VAL A 11 -14.64 1.15 18.25
C VAL A 11 -14.85 1.49 19.72
N GLN A 12 -15.14 2.75 20.07
CA GLN A 12 -15.42 3.15 21.44
C GLN A 12 -16.72 2.55 21.98
N GLU A 13 -17.77 2.50 21.17
CA GLU A 13 -19.05 1.92 21.54
C GLU A 13 -18.91 0.41 21.78
N ILE A 14 -18.30 -0.31 20.83
CA ILE A 14 -18.01 -1.75 20.98
C ILE A 14 -17.17 -2.01 22.23
N PHE A 15 -16.11 -1.23 22.45
CA PHE A 15 -15.25 -1.40 23.61
C PHE A 15 -16.00 -1.24 24.94
N LYS A 16 -16.93 -0.28 25.03
CA LYS A 16 -17.76 -0.07 26.24
C LYS A 16 -18.75 -1.20 26.48
N MET A 17 -19.15 -1.92 25.43
CA MET A 17 -20.04 -3.08 25.54
C MET A 17 -19.32 -4.36 26.00
N THR A 18 -17.99 -4.40 25.93
CA THR A 18 -17.20 -5.53 26.45
C THR A 18 -17.03 -5.45 27.97
N PRO A 19 -16.72 -6.57 28.67
CA PRO A 19 -16.45 -6.57 30.10
C PRO A 19 -15.42 -5.51 30.52
N HIS A 20 -15.57 -4.95 31.73
CA HIS A 20 -14.65 -3.94 32.25
C HIS A 20 -13.24 -4.49 32.45
N ASP A 21 -13.14 -5.69 33.01
CA ASP A 21 -11.88 -6.42 33.18
C ASP A 21 -11.64 -7.31 31.95
N LYS A 22 -10.59 -6.98 31.20
CA LYS A 22 -10.22 -7.66 29.95
C LYS A 22 -8.78 -7.35 29.57
N GLN A 23 -8.14 -8.31 28.94
CA GLN A 23 -6.88 -8.08 28.23
C GLN A 23 -7.18 -7.43 26.87
N VAL A 24 -6.47 -6.34 26.56
CA VAL A 24 -6.63 -5.61 25.30
C VAL A 24 -5.30 -5.61 24.57
N MET A 25 -5.31 -6.13 23.34
CA MET A 25 -4.15 -6.13 22.46
C MET A 25 -4.41 -5.19 21.30
N MET A 26 -3.42 -4.37 20.97
CA MET A 26 -3.46 -3.50 19.81
C MET A 26 -2.27 -3.79 18.90
N PHE A 27 -2.57 -4.04 17.63
CA PHE A 27 -1.57 -4.27 16.59
C PHE A 27 -1.64 -3.13 15.59
N SER A 28 -0.51 -2.51 15.28
CA SER A 28 -0.43 -1.50 14.23
C SER A 28 0.92 -1.57 13.52
N ALA A 29 0.89 -1.54 12.19
CA ALA A 29 2.10 -1.42 11.37
C ALA A 29 2.70 0.00 11.46
N THR A 30 1.86 1.02 11.66
CA THR A 30 2.28 2.41 11.83
C THR A 30 1.48 3.05 12.97
N LEU A 31 2.16 3.75 13.88
CA LEU A 31 1.51 4.45 14.98
C LEU A 31 2.03 5.88 15.04
N SER A 32 1.21 6.84 14.58
CA SER A 32 1.56 8.26 14.66
C SER A 32 1.64 8.70 16.12
N LYS A 33 2.51 9.68 16.41
CA LYS A 33 2.65 10.22 17.77
C LYS A 33 1.33 10.82 18.27
N GLU A 34 0.51 11.33 17.36
CA GLU A 34 -0.78 11.97 17.65
C GLU A 34 -1.86 10.97 18.08
N ILE A 35 -1.89 9.77 17.47
CA ILE A 35 -2.93 8.77 17.80
C ILE A 35 -2.57 7.92 19.02
N ARG A 36 -1.27 7.81 19.36
CA ARG A 36 -0.78 6.99 20.47
C ARG A 36 -1.49 7.24 21.82
N PRO A 37 -1.74 8.50 22.27
CA PRO A 37 -2.48 8.75 23.50
C PRO A 37 -3.93 8.24 23.47
N VAL A 38 -4.58 8.25 22.30
CA VAL A 38 -5.95 7.73 22.13
C VAL A 38 -5.94 6.22 22.27
N CYS A 39 -4.99 5.56 21.62
CA CYS A 39 -4.82 4.11 21.70
C CYS A 39 -4.58 3.63 23.14
N LYS A 40 -3.72 4.32 23.90
CA LYS A 40 -3.43 3.98 25.30
C LYS A 40 -4.66 4.02 26.21
N ARG A 41 -5.69 4.82 25.89
CA ARG A 41 -6.92 4.87 26.70
C ARG A 41 -7.75 3.59 26.64
N PHE A 42 -7.52 2.73 25.66
CA PHE A 42 -8.18 1.43 25.55
C PHE A 42 -7.45 0.32 26.32
N MET A 43 -6.26 0.60 26.86
CA MET A 43 -5.42 -0.39 27.50
C MET A 43 -5.07 0.06 28.93
N GLN A 44 -4.90 -0.88 29.85
CA GLN A 44 -4.36 -0.61 31.18
C GLN A 44 -2.91 -1.07 31.21
N ASP A 45 -1.98 -0.14 31.50
CA ASP A 45 -0.54 -0.37 31.57
C ASP A 45 0.02 -1.32 30.48
N PRO A 46 -0.13 -0.96 29.18
CA PRO A 46 0.22 -1.88 28.10
C PRO A 46 1.73 -2.09 28.00
N MET A 47 2.14 -3.35 27.85
CA MET A 47 3.47 -3.68 27.36
C MET A 47 3.56 -3.29 25.88
N GLU A 48 4.52 -2.42 25.56
CA GLU A 48 4.78 -1.99 24.19
C GLU A 48 5.93 -2.82 23.60
N ILE A 49 5.60 -3.62 22.59
CA ILE A 49 6.60 -4.38 21.82
C ILE A 49 6.77 -3.67 20.48
N TYR A 50 7.93 -3.05 20.32
CA TYR A 50 8.36 -2.52 19.03
C TYR A 50 9.24 -3.57 18.38
N VAL A 51 8.78 -4.12 17.27
CA VAL A 51 9.65 -4.84 16.34
C VAL A 51 10.34 -3.75 15.51
N ASP A 52 11.23 -3.01 16.17
CA ASP A 52 12.16 -2.11 15.49
C ASP A 52 13.25 -3.01 14.93
N ASP A 53 12.96 -3.60 13.77
CA ASP A 53 14.05 -4.05 12.93
C ASP A 53 14.80 -2.75 12.59
N GLU A 54 16.03 -2.58 13.07
CA GLU A 54 16.91 -1.50 12.59
C GLU A 54 17.12 -1.59 11.06
N ALA A 55 16.65 -2.66 10.41
CA ALA A 55 16.06 -2.55 9.09
C ALA A 55 14.73 -1.77 9.16
N LYS A 56 14.84 -0.45 9.41
CA LYS A 56 13.97 0.48 8.71
C LYS A 56 13.88 -0.11 7.29
N LEU A 57 12.72 -0.02 6.64
CA LEU A 57 12.73 0.04 5.18
C LEU A 57 13.44 1.35 4.75
N THR A 58 14.64 1.63 5.28
CA THR A 58 15.73 2.22 4.55
C THR A 58 15.79 1.37 3.30
N LEU A 59 15.16 1.91 2.25
CA LEU A 59 15.70 2.23 0.93
C LEU A 59 17.24 2.16 0.76
N HIS A 60 17.99 1.52 1.65
CA HIS A 60 19.41 1.28 1.58
C HIS A 60 19.61 0.30 0.44
N GLY A 61 20.11 0.81 -0.68
CA GLY A 61 20.18 0.09 -1.95
C GLY A 61 18.99 0.32 -2.90
N LEU A 62 17.90 1.00 -2.48
CA LEU A 62 16.87 1.42 -3.43
C LEU A 62 17.24 2.76 -4.05
N VAL A 63 17.56 2.74 -5.34
CA VAL A 63 17.79 3.95 -6.12
C VAL A 63 16.44 4.48 -6.60
N GLN A 64 16.16 5.75 -6.32
CA GLN A 64 14.93 6.43 -6.73
C GLN A 64 15.24 7.59 -7.65
N HIS A 65 14.47 7.69 -8.72
CA HIS A 65 14.52 8.78 -9.68
C HIS A 65 13.13 9.34 -9.92
N TYR A 66 13.06 10.61 -10.32
CA TYR A 66 11.84 11.23 -10.80
C TYR A 66 12.11 11.94 -12.10
N ILE A 67 11.08 12.00 -12.94
CA ILE A 67 11.09 12.77 -14.17
C ILE A 67 9.85 13.65 -14.12
N LYS A 68 10.01 14.96 -14.39
CA LYS A 68 8.89 15.89 -14.51
C LYS A 68 8.45 15.94 -15.97
N LEU A 69 7.21 15.53 -16.23
CA LEU A 69 6.61 15.51 -17.56
C LEU A 69 5.09 15.67 -17.46
N SER A 70 4.44 15.96 -18.59
CA SER A 70 2.99 15.92 -18.70
C SER A 70 2.46 14.48 -18.82
N GLU A 71 1.17 14.28 -18.56
CA GLU A 71 0.55 12.94 -18.66
C GLU A 71 0.68 12.31 -20.05
N LEU A 72 0.57 13.11 -21.11
CA LEU A 72 0.63 12.62 -22.49
C LEU A 72 2.01 12.08 -22.87
N GLU A 73 3.07 12.55 -22.19
CA GLU A 73 4.44 12.14 -22.46
C GLU A 73 4.83 10.83 -21.74
N LYS A 74 4.04 10.39 -20.75
CA LYS A 74 4.40 9.24 -19.89
C LYS A 74 4.54 7.94 -20.66
N ASN A 75 3.62 7.66 -21.58
CA ASN A 75 3.64 6.41 -22.35
C ASN A 75 4.88 6.31 -23.22
N ARG A 76 5.21 7.39 -23.95
CA ARG A 76 6.43 7.44 -24.76
C ARG A 76 7.68 7.30 -23.88
N LYS A 77 7.74 8.04 -22.77
CA LYS A 77 8.90 8.00 -21.89
C LYS A 77 9.08 6.64 -21.22
N LEU A 78 7.99 5.96 -20.90
CA LEU A 78 8.01 4.60 -20.37
C LEU A 78 8.58 3.61 -21.39
N ASN A 79 8.11 3.67 -22.65
CA ASN A 79 8.67 2.82 -23.72
C ASN A 79 10.17 3.07 -23.89
N ASP A 80 10.61 4.34 -23.94
CA ASP A 80 12.03 4.68 -24.03
C ASP A 80 12.85 4.09 -22.86
N LEU A 81 12.26 4.00 -21.66
CA LEU A 81 12.92 3.39 -20.48
C LEU A 81 12.95 1.86 -20.58
N LEU A 82 11.88 1.24 -21.06
CA LEU A 82 11.82 -0.22 -21.25
C LEU A 82 12.76 -0.69 -22.36
N ASP A 83 13.00 0.13 -23.40
CA ASP A 83 13.97 -0.18 -24.45
C ASP A 83 15.42 0.01 -24.01
N ALA A 84 15.67 0.98 -23.12
CA ALA A 84 17.04 1.37 -22.75
C ALA A 84 17.60 0.65 -21.52
N LEU A 85 16.75 0.06 -20.68
CA LEU A 85 17.15 -0.56 -19.42
C LEU A 85 17.08 -2.08 -19.53
N ASP A 86 18.15 -2.76 -19.09
CA ASP A 86 18.11 -4.20 -18.89
C ASP A 86 17.34 -4.53 -17.60
N PHE A 87 16.28 -5.33 -17.71
CA PHE A 87 15.48 -5.79 -16.57
C PHE A 87 15.00 -7.22 -16.77
N ASN A 88 14.75 -7.92 -15.65
CA ASN A 88 14.12 -9.24 -15.68
C ASN A 88 12.59 -9.11 -15.68
N GLN A 89 12.05 -8.34 -14.72
CA GLN A 89 10.62 -8.09 -14.55
C GLN A 89 10.42 -6.68 -14.01
N VAL A 90 9.32 -6.02 -14.41
CA VAL A 90 8.98 -4.66 -14.01
C VAL A 90 7.52 -4.63 -13.55
N VAL A 91 7.29 -3.97 -12.41
CA VAL A 91 5.93 -3.67 -11.91
C VAL A 91 5.63 -2.20 -12.14
N ILE A 92 4.55 -1.90 -12.87
CA ILE A 92 4.13 -0.54 -13.18
C ILE A 92 2.81 -0.26 -12.45
N PHE A 93 2.84 0.68 -11.51
CA PHE A 93 1.66 1.09 -10.77
C PHE A 93 0.90 2.21 -11.49
N VAL A 94 -0.42 2.04 -11.59
CA VAL A 94 -1.34 3.02 -12.16
C VAL A 94 -2.54 3.24 -11.26
N LYS A 95 -3.18 4.42 -11.38
CA LYS A 95 -4.22 4.85 -10.43
C LYS A 95 -5.60 4.23 -10.62
N SER A 96 -5.90 3.65 -11.78
CA SER A 96 -7.25 3.16 -12.11
C SER A 96 -7.23 1.90 -12.97
N VAL A 97 -8.31 1.11 -12.85
CA VAL A 97 -8.54 -0.12 -13.61
C VAL A 97 -8.48 0.14 -15.12
N SER A 98 -9.18 1.16 -15.61
CA SER A 98 -9.16 1.48 -17.06
C SER A 98 -7.76 1.85 -17.54
N ARG A 99 -6.99 2.60 -16.73
CA ARG A 99 -5.62 2.96 -17.11
C ARG A 99 -4.69 1.74 -17.15
N ALA A 100 -4.90 0.77 -16.26
CA ALA A 100 -4.15 -0.48 -16.24
C ALA A 100 -4.40 -1.30 -17.51
N ALA A 101 -5.68 -1.45 -17.88
CA ALA A 101 -6.08 -2.16 -19.09
C ALA A 101 -5.53 -1.49 -20.37
N GLU A 102 -5.64 -0.16 -20.48
CA GLU A 102 -5.11 0.60 -21.61
C GLU A 102 -3.58 0.50 -21.72
N LEU A 103 -2.86 0.62 -20.60
CA LEU A 103 -1.41 0.49 -20.60
C LEU A 103 -0.97 -0.91 -20.99
N ASN A 104 -1.63 -1.95 -20.48
CA ASN A 104 -1.34 -3.33 -20.86
C ASN A 104 -1.55 -3.56 -22.36
N LYS A 105 -2.66 -3.06 -22.92
CA LYS A 105 -2.91 -3.13 -24.35
C LYS A 105 -1.79 -2.46 -25.15
N LEU A 106 -1.38 -1.26 -24.76
CA LEU A 106 -0.28 -0.53 -25.40
C LEU A 106 1.04 -1.33 -25.35
N LEU A 107 1.39 -1.90 -24.21
CA LEU A 107 2.62 -2.66 -24.04
C LEU A 107 2.64 -3.92 -24.92
N VAL A 108 1.52 -4.65 -24.96
CA VAL A 108 1.35 -5.81 -25.86
C VAL A 108 1.44 -5.41 -27.33
N GLU A 109 0.83 -4.28 -27.72
CA GLU A 109 0.95 -3.73 -29.08
C GLU A 109 2.38 -3.30 -29.43
N CYS A 110 3.17 -2.89 -28.45
CA CYS A 110 4.60 -2.62 -28.57
C CYS A 110 5.49 -3.88 -28.42
N ASN A 111 4.90 -5.08 -28.48
CA ASN A 111 5.59 -6.37 -28.35
C ASN A 111 6.26 -6.63 -26.99
N PHE A 112 5.89 -5.90 -25.95
CA PHE A 112 6.28 -6.23 -24.58
C PHE A 112 5.31 -7.28 -24.00
N PRO A 113 5.81 -8.42 -23.51
CA PRO A 113 4.97 -9.36 -22.78
C PRO A 113 4.55 -8.73 -21.44
N SER A 114 3.26 -8.40 -21.31
CA SER A 114 2.72 -7.79 -20.09
C SER A 114 1.42 -8.45 -19.66
N ILE A 115 1.22 -8.48 -18.34
CA ILE A 115 -0.03 -8.86 -17.68
C ILE A 115 -0.58 -7.68 -16.88
N CYS A 116 -1.89 -7.69 -16.64
CA CYS A 116 -2.57 -6.60 -15.92
C CYS A 116 -3.38 -7.16 -14.76
N ILE A 117 -2.99 -6.79 -13.53
CA ILE A 117 -3.73 -7.12 -12.31
C ILE A 117 -4.42 -5.86 -11.79
N HIS A 118 -5.73 -5.92 -11.56
CA HIS A 118 -6.50 -4.78 -11.07
C HIS A 118 -7.65 -5.18 -10.13
N SER A 119 -8.22 -4.20 -9.41
CA SER A 119 -9.23 -4.44 -8.36
C SER A 119 -10.56 -5.04 -8.84
N GLY A 120 -10.84 -5.02 -10.14
CA GLY A 120 -12.04 -5.64 -10.73
C GLY A 120 -11.92 -7.14 -11.00
N MET A 121 -10.75 -7.74 -10.81
CA MET A 121 -10.57 -9.19 -10.97
C MET A 121 -11.01 -9.92 -9.71
N SER A 122 -11.54 -11.12 -9.88
CA SER A 122 -11.79 -12.05 -8.78
C SER A 122 -10.47 -12.41 -8.08
N GLN A 123 -10.57 -12.92 -6.85
CA GLN A 123 -9.39 -13.31 -6.11
C GLN A 123 -8.66 -14.50 -6.77
N GLU A 124 -9.41 -15.43 -7.36
CA GLU A 124 -8.88 -16.58 -8.09
C GLU A 124 -8.07 -16.12 -9.32
N GLU A 125 -8.64 -15.25 -10.15
CA GLU A 125 -7.95 -14.65 -11.31
C GLU A 125 -6.68 -13.87 -10.92
N ARG A 126 -6.59 -13.36 -9.69
CA ARG A 126 -5.39 -12.63 -9.21
C ARG A 126 -4.29 -13.55 -8.67
N LEU A 127 -4.62 -14.81 -8.38
CA LEU A 127 -3.72 -15.81 -7.80
C LEU A 127 -3.28 -16.87 -8.80
N ASP A 128 -4.02 -17.04 -9.90
CA ASP A 128 -3.78 -18.05 -10.94
C ASP A 128 -2.67 -17.68 -11.95
N ASP A 129 -1.92 -16.60 -11.71
CA ASP A 129 -0.74 -16.20 -12.50
C ASP A 129 0.59 -16.79 -11.95
#